data_AF-A0A536YG41-F1
#
_entry.id   AF-A0A536YG41-F1
#
_cell.length_a   1.000
_cell.length_b   1.000
_cell.length_c   1.000
_cell.angle_alpha   90.00
_cell.angle_beta   90.00
_cell.angle_gamma   90.00
#
_symmetry.space_group_name_H-M   'P 1'
#
loop_
_entity.id
_entity.type
_entity.pdbx_description
1 polymer ?
#
loop_
_entity_poly.entity_id
_entity_poly.type
_entity_poly.pdbx_seq_one_letter_code
_entity_poly.pdbx_strand_id
1 'polypeptide(L)'
;MHIILVSSKLAKARSLTLTNRHLVASAVFMALLVFSLTLGLFWITVRHATEFKLPLLDSLVLSAQEAQRRKTEEFLRENLNAMAVKLGQMQAQLMRLDALGERLSTLAGLKPGEFRFNEAPGRGGAVSSIPAQDFSMAEFNRQLDQLSRQMENRSDSLGILESQLFDAKVKKKLMPTIPPVDAAYSASSYGWRIDPFNGMLAMHE
;
A
#
# COMPACT_ATOMS: atom_id res chain seq x y z
N MET A 1 -2.33 -40.21 -68.66
CA MET A 1 -2.89 -41.49 -69.14
C MET A 1 -4.01 -41.20 -70.14
N HIS A 2 -4.10 -41.92 -71.26
CA HIS A 2 -5.18 -41.78 -72.23
C HIS A 2 -6.26 -42.80 -71.92
N ILE A 3 -7.43 -42.36 -71.45
CA ILE A 3 -8.59 -43.23 -71.25
C ILE A 3 -9.52 -42.98 -72.45
N ILE A 4 -9.69 -44.01 -73.28
CA ILE A 4 -10.60 -43.97 -74.42
C ILE A 4 -11.95 -44.53 -73.94
N LEU A 5 -12.91 -43.63 -73.72
CA LEU A 5 -14.28 -44.01 -73.39
C LEU A 5 -15.05 -44.29 -74.69
N VAL A 6 -15.38 -45.56 -74.92
CA VAL A 6 -16.29 -46.00 -75.99
C VAL A 6 -17.59 -46.42 -75.31
N SER A 7 -18.68 -45.69 -75.56
CA SER A 7 -20.03 -46.07 -75.14
C SER A 7 -20.93 -46.27 -76.36
N SER A 8 -21.89 -47.19 -76.27
CA SER A 8 -22.75 -47.64 -77.39
C SER A 8 -23.74 -46.60 -77.93
N LYS A 9 -23.77 -45.39 -77.35
CA LYS A 9 -24.65 -44.29 -77.77
C LYS A 9 -23.90 -43.09 -78.37
N LEU A 10 -22.58 -43.13 -78.48
CA LEU A 10 -21.76 -42.03 -79.00
C LEU A 10 -21.14 -42.41 -80.35
N ALA A 11 -21.55 -41.73 -81.43
CA ALA A 11 -21.10 -42.01 -82.81
C ALA A 11 -19.61 -41.74 -83.08
N LYS A 12 -18.87 -41.12 -82.14
CA LYS A 12 -17.43 -40.85 -82.28
C LYS A 12 -16.74 -40.90 -80.92
N ALA A 13 -15.70 -41.72 -80.80
CA ALA A 13 -14.90 -41.86 -79.58
C ALA A 13 -14.19 -40.53 -79.26
N ARG A 14 -14.48 -39.94 -78.10
CA ARG A 14 -13.75 -38.78 -77.56
C ARG A 14 -12.75 -39.27 -76.51
N SER A 15 -11.46 -39.08 -76.77
CA SER A 15 -10.41 -39.39 -75.80
C SER A 15 -10.29 -38.24 -74.79
N LEU A 16 -10.54 -38.52 -73.50
CA LEU A 16 -10.28 -37.56 -72.43
C LEU A 16 -8.88 -37.82 -71.88
N THR A 17 -7.98 -36.85 -72.00
CA THR A 17 -6.60 -36.97 -71.54
C THR A 17 -6.52 -36.62 -70.06
N LEU A 18 -6.54 -37.64 -69.18
CA LEU A 18 -6.29 -37.44 -67.76
C LEU A 18 -4.80 -37.10 -67.57
N THR A 19 -4.54 -35.80 -67.57
CA THR A 19 -3.24 -35.17 -67.33
C THR A 19 -3.16 -34.77 -65.85
N ASN A 20 -1.97 -34.76 -65.24
CA ASN A 20 -1.78 -34.39 -63.82
C ASN A 20 -2.44 -33.05 -63.44
N ARG A 21 -2.56 -32.12 -64.40
CA ARG A 21 -3.27 -30.83 -64.23
C ARG A 21 -4.76 -30.98 -63.92
N HIS A 22 -5.45 -31.97 -64.47
CA HIS A 22 -6.87 -32.21 -64.19
C HIS A 22 -7.10 -32.81 -62.80
N LEU A 23 -6.18 -33.65 -62.32
CA LEU A 23 -6.21 -34.18 -60.95
C LEU A 23 -6.00 -33.05 -59.93
N VAL A 24 -4.99 -32.20 -60.14
CA VAL A 24 -4.75 -31.03 -59.28
C VAL A 24 -5.96 -30.08 -59.28
N ALA A 25 -6.55 -29.81 -60.45
CA ALA A 25 -7.74 -28.97 -60.53
C ALA A 25 -8.94 -29.55 -59.76
N SER A 26 -9.17 -30.87 -59.84
CA SER A 26 -10.25 -31.53 -59.09
C SER A 26 -10.03 -31.48 -57.57
N ALA A 27 -8.78 -31.61 -57.12
CA ALA A 27 -8.42 -31.53 -55.71
C ALA A 27 -8.60 -30.11 -55.16
N VAL A 28 -8.19 -29.09 -55.93
CA VAL A 28 -8.40 -27.67 -55.57
C VAL A 28 -9.89 -27.35 -55.52
N PHE A 29 -10.68 -27.83 -56.48
CA PHE A 29 -12.13 -27.62 -56.48
C PHE A 29 -12.79 -28.25 -55.25
N MET A 30 -12.42 -29.48 -54.89
CA MET A 30 -12.93 -30.14 -53.69
C MET A 30 -12.55 -29.39 -52.40
N ALA A 31 -11.31 -28.90 -52.31
CA ALA A 31 -10.86 -28.11 -51.16
C ALA A 31 -11.65 -26.78 -51.03
N LEU A 32 -11.90 -26.09 -52.15
CA LEU A 32 -12.70 -24.87 -52.17
C LEU A 32 -14.16 -25.14 -51.78
N LEU A 33 -14.73 -26.28 -52.18
CA LEU A 33 -16.09 -26.67 -51.82
C LEU A 33 -16.21 -26.91 -50.32
N VAL A 34 -15.27 -27.67 -49.74
CA VAL A 34 -15.20 -27.90 -48.29
C VAL A 34 -15.03 -26.58 -47.54
N PHE A 35 -14.13 -25.71 -48.00
CA PHE A 35 -13.90 -24.40 -47.38
C PHE A 35 -15.13 -23.48 -47.46
N SER A 36 -15.82 -23.47 -48.60
CA SER A 36 -17.06 -22.70 -48.77
C SER A 36 -18.18 -23.23 -47.87
N LEU A 37 -18.27 -24.55 -47.69
CA LEU A 37 -19.27 -25.17 -46.83
C LEU A 37 -18.99 -24.87 -45.35
N THR A 38 -17.74 -24.94 -44.89
CA THR A 38 -17.38 -24.58 -43.51
C THR A 38 -17.61 -23.10 -43.23
N LEU A 39 -17.24 -22.20 -44.15
CA LEU A 39 -17.55 -20.77 -44.02
C LEU A 39 -19.06 -20.51 -44.01
N GLY A 40 -19.81 -21.17 -44.89
CA GLY A 40 -21.26 -21.04 -44.96
C GLY A 40 -21.95 -21.49 -43.67
N LEU A 41 -21.54 -22.65 -43.15
CA LEU A 41 -22.04 -23.15 -41.86
C LEU A 41 -21.66 -22.22 -40.71
N PHE A 42 -20.41 -21.74 -40.65
CA PHE A 42 -19.98 -20.80 -39.63
C PHE A 42 -20.75 -19.46 -39.70
N TRP A 43 -21.01 -18.96 -40.91
CA TRP A 43 -21.77 -17.73 -41.09
C TRP A 43 -23.24 -17.91 -40.68
N ILE A 44 -23.85 -19.04 -41.03
CA ILE A 44 -25.23 -19.39 -40.63
C ILE A 44 -25.31 -19.54 -39.12
N THR A 45 -24.37 -20.24 -38.48
CA THR A 45 -24.36 -20.43 -37.02
C THR A 45 -24.15 -19.12 -36.29
N VAL A 46 -23.21 -18.26 -36.70
CA VAL A 46 -23.03 -16.95 -36.05
C VAL A 46 -24.27 -16.06 -36.23
N ARG A 47 -24.93 -16.10 -37.40
CA ARG A 47 -26.14 -15.28 -37.66
C ARG A 47 -27.40 -15.84 -36.98
N HIS A 48 -27.55 -17.15 -36.84
CA HIS A 48 -28.72 -17.79 -36.21
C HIS A 48 -28.52 -18.10 -34.71
N ALA A 49 -27.29 -18.15 -34.20
CA ALA A 49 -27.01 -18.36 -32.77
C ALA A 49 -27.52 -17.20 -31.91
N THR A 50 -27.80 -16.03 -32.50
CA THR A 50 -28.45 -14.92 -31.80
C THR A 50 -29.95 -15.10 -31.58
N GLU A 51 -30.59 -16.04 -32.28
CA GLU A 51 -32.04 -16.32 -32.17
C GLU A 51 -32.35 -17.51 -31.25
N PHE A 52 -31.44 -18.49 -31.13
CA PHE A 52 -31.54 -19.56 -30.12
C PHE A 52 -30.90 -19.14 -28.78
N LYS A 53 -31.39 -18.04 -28.19
CA LYS A 53 -31.09 -17.75 -26.78
C LYS A 53 -31.80 -18.80 -25.93
N LEU A 54 -31.07 -19.77 -25.38
CA LEU A 54 -31.59 -20.67 -24.35
C LEU A 54 -31.65 -19.88 -23.04
N PRO A 55 -32.83 -19.38 -22.59
CA PRO A 55 -32.92 -18.46 -21.43
C PRO A 55 -32.42 -19.10 -20.12
N LEU A 56 -32.38 -20.44 -20.07
CA LEU A 56 -31.83 -21.20 -18.95
C LEU A 56 -30.31 -21.10 -18.84
N LEU A 57 -29.56 -21.04 -19.96
CA LEU A 57 -28.10 -20.89 -19.89
C LEU A 57 -27.71 -19.46 -19.49
N ASP A 58 -28.36 -18.44 -20.06
CA ASP A 58 -28.08 -17.05 -19.71
C ASP A 58 -28.36 -16.78 -18.22
N SER A 59 -29.46 -17.30 -17.68
CA SER A 59 -29.79 -17.13 -16.25
C SER A 59 -28.82 -17.88 -15.31
N LEU A 60 -28.33 -19.06 -15.69
CA LEU A 60 -27.30 -19.78 -14.93
C LEU A 60 -25.95 -19.05 -14.98
N VAL A 61 -25.55 -18.52 -16.13
CA VAL A 61 -24.31 -17.74 -16.26
C VAL A 61 -24.41 -16.42 -15.51
N LEU A 62 -25.53 -15.70 -15.60
CA LEU A 62 -25.77 -14.46 -14.87
C LEU A 62 -25.77 -14.69 -13.36
N SER A 63 -26.47 -15.71 -12.87
CA SER A 63 -26.49 -16.04 -11.44
C SER A 63 -25.11 -16.49 -10.91
N ALA A 64 -24.35 -17.25 -11.70
CA ALA A 64 -22.96 -17.58 -11.37
C ALA A 64 -22.06 -16.34 -11.32
N GLN A 65 -22.22 -15.42 -12.28
CA GLN A 65 -21.51 -14.13 -12.28
C GLN A 65 -21.89 -13.26 -11.07
N GLU A 66 -23.17 -13.19 -10.73
CA GLU A 66 -23.65 -12.45 -9.55
C GLU A 66 -23.10 -13.05 -8.25
N ALA A 67 -23.12 -14.38 -8.10
CA ALA A 67 -22.55 -15.06 -6.94
C ALA A 67 -21.05 -14.80 -6.81
N GLN A 68 -20.32 -14.81 -7.94
CA GLN A 68 -18.90 -14.48 -7.95
C GLN A 68 -18.63 -13.00 -7.60
N ARG A 69 -19.45 -12.08 -8.09
CA ARG A 69 -19.38 -10.66 -7.74
C ARG A 69 -19.62 -10.44 -6.25
N ARG A 70 -20.66 -11.05 -5.68
CA ARG A 70 -20.96 -10.98 -4.23
C ARG A 70 -19.79 -11.48 -3.39
N LYS A 71 -19.23 -12.65 -3.70
CA LYS A 71 -18.04 -13.15 -3.01
C LYS A 71 -16.84 -12.21 -3.10
N THR A 72 -16.63 -11.63 -4.28
CA THR A 72 -15.55 -10.66 -4.50
C THR A 72 -15.77 -9.40 -3.67
N GLU A 73 -17.00 -8.86 -3.65
CA GLU A 73 -17.36 -7.69 -2.84
C GLU A 73 -17.24 -7.96 -1.33
N GLU A 74 -17.70 -9.13 -0.86
CA GLU A 74 -17.55 -9.56 0.54
C GLU A 74 -16.07 -9.66 0.93
N PHE A 75 -15.24 -10.31 0.10
CA PHE A 75 -13.81 -10.41 0.34
C PHE A 75 -13.12 -9.04 0.35
N LEU A 76 -13.49 -8.14 -0.55
CA LEU A 76 -12.96 -6.77 -0.56
C LEU A 76 -13.37 -5.99 0.69
N ARG A 77 -14.63 -6.11 1.13
CA ARG A 77 -15.14 -5.49 2.36
C ARG A 77 -14.42 -6.01 3.61
N GLU A 78 -14.20 -7.31 3.70
CA GLU A 78 -13.50 -7.91 4.84
C GLU A 78 -12.05 -7.43 4.93
N ASN A 79 -11.33 -7.40 3.80
CA ASN A 79 -9.98 -6.86 3.75
C ASN A 79 -9.93 -5.37 4.11
N LEU A 80 -10.88 -4.57 3.62
CA LEU A 80 -11.01 -3.16 3.99
C LEU A 80 -11.21 -2.96 5.48
N ASN A 81 -12.09 -3.75 6.10
CA ASN A 81 -12.32 -3.71 7.54
C ASN A 81 -11.06 -4.08 8.33
N ALA A 82 -10.35 -5.13 7.92
CA ALA A 82 -9.08 -5.52 8.54
C ALA A 82 -8.03 -4.40 8.44
N MET A 83 -7.93 -3.75 7.29
CA MET A 83 -7.03 -2.61 7.07
C MET A 83 -7.44 -1.38 7.90
N ALA A 84 -8.73 -1.10 8.04
CA ALA A 84 -9.23 0.00 8.88
C ALA A 84 -8.89 -0.21 10.37
N VAL A 85 -8.99 -1.45 10.87
CA VAL A 85 -8.54 -1.79 12.23
C VAL A 85 -7.04 -1.56 12.40
N LYS A 86 -6.23 -1.97 11.42
CA LYS A 86 -4.77 -1.71 11.43
C LYS A 86 -4.46 -0.21 11.41
N LEU A 87 -5.19 0.58 10.64
CA LEU A 87 -5.05 2.04 10.61
C LEU A 87 -5.38 2.67 11.97
N GLY A 88 -6.45 2.22 12.63
CA GLY A 88 -6.77 2.65 14.01
C GLY A 88 -5.70 2.27 15.02
N GLN A 89 -5.11 1.07 14.92
CA GLN A 89 -3.98 0.66 15.76
C GLN A 89 -2.75 1.56 15.57
N MET A 90 -2.41 1.91 14.33
CA MET A 90 -1.30 2.82 14.03
C MET A 90 -1.56 4.23 14.56
N GLN A 91 -2.79 4.75 14.44
CA GLN A 91 -3.17 6.03 15.04
C GLN A 91 -3.00 6.03 16.57
N ALA A 92 -3.39 4.95 17.25
CA ALA A 92 -3.21 4.83 18.68
C ALA A 92 -1.72 4.74 19.08
N GLN A 93 -0.89 4.07 18.28
CA GLN A 93 0.56 4.04 18.50
C GLN A 93 1.19 5.43 18.31
N LEU A 94 0.77 6.17 17.28
CA LEU A 94 1.21 7.55 17.06
C LEU A 94 0.86 8.45 18.25
N MET A 95 -0.37 8.35 18.78
CA MET A 95 -0.78 9.10 19.97
C MET A 95 0.07 8.78 21.21
N ARG A 96 0.51 7.53 21.38
CA ARG A 96 1.43 7.16 22.46
C ARG A 96 2.82 7.76 22.25
N LEU A 97 3.30 7.78 21.01
CA LEU A 97 4.56 8.41 20.63
C LEU A 97 4.52 9.92 20.86
N ASP A 98 3.39 10.57 20.57
CA ASP A 98 3.14 11.98 20.87
C ASP A 98 3.23 12.26 22.38
N ALA A 99 2.60 11.43 23.21
CA ALA A 99 2.68 11.55 24.67
C ALA A 99 4.10 11.32 25.21
N LEU A 100 4.89 10.44 24.58
CA LEU A 100 6.29 10.23 24.95
C LEU A 100 7.16 11.43 24.55
N GLY A 101 6.97 11.96 23.34
CA GLY A 101 7.65 13.16 22.85
C GLY A 101 7.43 14.36 23.77
N GLU A 102 6.19 14.57 24.23
CA GLU A 102 5.86 15.64 25.17
C GLU A 102 6.53 15.48 26.54
N ARG A 103 6.60 14.24 27.06
CA ARG A 103 7.31 13.98 28.31
C ARG A 103 8.81 14.21 28.18
N LEU A 104 9.39 13.80 27.06
CA LEU A 104 10.80 14.00 26.76
C LEU A 104 11.14 15.48 26.58
N SER A 105 10.31 16.25 25.88
CA SER A 105 10.51 17.70 25.70
C SER A 105 10.45 18.44 27.03
N THR A 106 9.49 18.08 27.88
CA THR A 106 9.35 18.64 29.24
C THR A 106 10.58 18.35 30.10
N LEU A 107 11.09 17.11 30.07
CA LEU A 107 12.31 16.73 30.79
C LEU A 107 13.57 17.41 30.25
N ALA A 108 13.61 17.69 28.95
CA ALA A 108 14.70 18.42 28.30
C ALA A 108 14.69 19.93 28.62
N GLY A 109 13.63 20.45 29.26
CA GLY A 109 13.46 21.87 29.53
C GLY A 109 13.06 22.70 28.30
N LEU A 110 12.55 22.04 27.26
CA LEU A 110 12.03 22.69 26.06
C LEU A 110 10.63 23.23 26.34
N LYS A 111 10.29 24.41 25.81
CA LYS A 111 9.00 25.05 26.13
C LYS A 111 7.84 24.23 25.53
N PRO A 112 6.79 23.94 26.33
CA PRO A 112 5.58 23.30 25.80
C PRO A 112 4.96 24.23 24.75
N GLY A 113 4.99 23.82 23.49
CA GLY A 113 4.49 24.59 22.34
C GLY A 113 5.47 24.76 21.16
N GLU A 114 6.77 24.56 21.37
CA GLU A 114 7.73 24.56 20.24
C GLU A 114 7.56 23.32 19.35
N PHE A 115 7.06 22.23 19.93
CA PHE A 115 6.69 21.02 19.21
C PHE A 115 5.21 20.73 19.41
N ARG A 116 4.45 20.64 18.32
CA ARG A 116 2.99 20.45 18.36
C ARG A 116 2.62 18.97 18.44
N PHE A 117 3.05 18.27 19.50
CA PHE A 117 2.75 16.84 19.69
C PHE A 117 1.27 16.56 20.01
N ASN A 118 0.50 17.55 20.46
CA ASN A 118 -0.92 17.39 20.85
C ASN A 118 -1.93 17.95 19.84
N GLU A 119 -1.52 18.25 18.60
CA GLU A 119 -2.49 18.65 17.59
C GLU A 119 -3.22 17.41 17.06
N ALA A 120 -4.38 17.13 17.66
CA ALA A 120 -5.29 16.13 17.12
C ALA A 120 -5.66 16.54 15.68
N PRO A 121 -5.60 15.61 14.69
CA PRO A 121 -6.09 15.90 13.36
C PRO A 121 -7.53 16.42 13.48
N GLY A 122 -7.86 17.48 12.74
CA GLY A 122 -9.21 18.03 12.69
C GLY A 122 -10.19 16.95 12.24
N ARG A 123 -10.85 16.28 13.19
CA ARG A 123 -11.99 15.40 12.94
C ARG A 123 -13.23 16.28 12.80
N GLY A 124 -13.26 17.05 11.71
CA GLY A 124 -14.39 17.89 11.35
C GLY A 124 -15.46 17.05 10.67
N GLY A 125 -16.58 16.85 11.35
CA GLY A 125 -17.79 16.25 10.79
C GLY A 125 -18.88 16.25 11.84
N ALA A 126 -20.12 16.58 11.45
CA ALA A 126 -21.27 16.45 12.33
C ALA A 126 -21.33 15.00 12.86
N VAL A 127 -21.72 14.82 14.12
CA VAL A 127 -22.01 13.49 14.67
C VAL A 127 -23.21 12.95 13.89
N SER A 128 -22.93 12.28 12.78
CA SER A 128 -23.98 11.72 11.94
C SER A 128 -24.64 10.59 12.70
N SER A 129 -25.94 10.73 12.96
CA SER A 129 -26.86 9.67 13.38
C SER A 129 -27.07 8.60 12.29
N ILE A 130 -26.17 8.53 11.31
CA ILE A 130 -26.22 7.66 10.15
C ILE A 130 -25.53 6.35 10.55
N PRO A 131 -26.12 5.17 10.25
CA PRO A 131 -25.47 3.89 10.50
C PRO A 131 -24.07 3.86 9.87
N ALA A 132 -23.12 3.21 10.56
CA ALA A 132 -21.73 3.11 10.15
C ALA A 132 -21.63 2.75 8.67
N GLN A 133 -21.22 3.72 7.85
CA GLN A 133 -21.07 3.50 6.41
C GLN A 133 -19.75 2.78 6.16
N ASP A 134 -19.78 1.76 5.30
CA ASP A 134 -18.61 0.99 4.92
C ASP A 134 -17.52 1.93 4.39
N PHE A 135 -16.29 1.77 4.88
CA PHE A 135 -15.15 2.59 4.50
C PHE A 135 -14.89 2.46 3.00
N SER A 136 -15.00 3.55 2.24
CA SER A 136 -14.67 3.49 0.81
C SER A 136 -13.16 3.41 0.61
N MET A 137 -12.71 2.74 -0.46
CA MET A 137 -11.28 2.68 -0.82
C MET A 137 -10.65 4.09 -0.95
N ALA A 138 -11.41 5.06 -1.45
CA ALA A 138 -10.95 6.44 -1.58
C ALA A 138 -10.78 7.16 -0.24
N GLU A 139 -11.62 6.87 0.75
CA GLU A 139 -11.47 7.40 2.12
C GLU A 139 -10.33 6.74 2.85
N PHE A 140 -10.14 5.42 2.66
CA PHE A 140 -9.01 4.69 3.23
C PHE A 140 -7.68 5.28 2.79
N ASN A 141 -7.50 5.47 1.48
CA ASN A 141 -6.29 6.07 0.93
C ASN A 141 -6.06 7.49 1.48
N ARG A 142 -7.10 8.32 1.57
CA ARG A 142 -6.99 9.67 2.16
C ARG A 142 -6.53 9.63 3.62
N GLN A 143 -7.06 8.72 4.43
CA GLN A 143 -6.63 8.58 5.82
C GLN A 143 -5.21 8.04 5.94
N LEU A 144 -4.82 7.13 5.05
CA LEU A 144 -3.47 6.58 5.01
C LEU A 144 -2.44 7.65 4.63
N ASP A 145 -2.73 8.49 3.64
CA ASP A 145 -1.90 9.64 3.26
C ASP A 145 -1.75 10.63 4.41
N GLN A 146 -2.84 10.93 5.12
CA GLN A 146 -2.82 11.80 6.30
C GLN A 146 -1.93 11.21 7.41
N LEU A 147 -2.10 9.93 7.71
CA LEU A 147 -1.30 9.24 8.73
C LEU A 147 0.18 9.20 8.35
N SER A 148 0.51 8.97 7.07
CA SER A 148 1.89 8.97 6.58
C SER A 148 2.55 10.34 6.76
N ARG A 149 1.84 11.43 6.42
CA ARG A 149 2.35 12.79 6.64
C ARG A 149 2.53 13.12 8.12
N GLN A 150 1.62 12.65 8.97
CA GLN A 150 1.76 12.82 10.42
C GLN A 150 2.98 12.08 10.95
N MET A 151 3.19 10.84 10.53
CA MET A 151 4.34 10.03 10.94
C MET A 151 5.66 10.68 10.54
N GLU A 152 5.76 11.21 9.31
CA GLU A 152 6.95 11.95 8.85
C GLU A 152 7.24 13.16 9.75
N ASN A 153 6.22 14.02 9.96
CA ASN A 153 6.37 15.20 10.81
C ASN A 153 6.79 14.84 12.25
N ARG A 154 6.31 13.71 12.78
CA ARG A 154 6.70 13.21 14.10
C ARG A 154 8.13 12.69 14.13
N SER A 155 8.55 11.97 13.10
CA SER A 155 9.92 11.49 12.95
C SER A 155 10.90 12.67 12.97
N ASP A 156 10.63 13.69 12.18
CA ASP A 156 11.46 14.92 12.13
C ASP A 156 11.53 15.62 13.49
N SER A 157 10.37 15.79 14.14
CA SER A 157 10.28 16.45 15.45
C SER A 157 11.07 15.69 16.52
N LEU A 158 10.97 14.35 16.54
CA LEU A 158 11.73 13.52 17.47
C LEU A 158 13.23 13.50 17.15
N GLY A 159 13.63 13.56 15.87
CA GLY A 159 15.03 13.65 15.48
C GLY A 159 15.69 14.94 15.95
N ILE A 160 14.99 16.08 15.87
CA ILE A 160 15.47 17.35 16.43
C ILE A 160 15.62 17.25 17.94
N LEU A 161 14.62 16.67 18.61
CA LEU A 161 14.62 16.51 20.07
C LEU A 161 15.75 15.57 20.53
N GLU A 162 16.01 14.49 19.79
CA GLU A 162 17.14 13.59 20.03
C GLU A 162 18.48 14.34 19.94
N SER A 163 18.67 15.15 18.89
CA SER A 163 19.89 15.95 18.72
C SER A 163 20.13 16.90 19.89
N GLN A 164 19.09 17.64 20.32
CA GLN A 164 19.19 18.55 21.46
C GLN A 164 19.47 17.83 22.79
N LEU A 165 18.82 16.68 23.02
CA LEU A 165 19.07 15.87 24.20
C LEU A 165 20.49 15.30 24.21
N PHE A 166 21.00 14.91 23.05
CA PHE A 166 22.37 14.44 22.89
C PHE A 166 23.37 15.53 23.23
N ASP A 167 23.19 16.74 22.69
CA ASP A 167 24.04 17.91 22.98
C ASP A 167 24.03 18.25 24.47
N ALA A 168 22.85 18.27 25.09
CA ALA A 168 22.70 18.50 26.52
C ALA A 168 23.44 17.45 27.36
N LYS A 169 23.35 16.17 26.96
CA LYS A 169 24.06 15.06 27.61
C LYS A 169 25.57 15.18 27.47
N VAL A 170 26.07 15.53 26.27
CA VAL A 170 27.50 15.77 26.02
C VAL A 170 28.00 16.91 26.89
N LYS A 171 27.32 18.06 26.88
CA LYS A 171 27.67 19.23 27.70
C LYS A 171 27.70 18.88 29.19
N LYS A 172 26.71 18.15 29.70
CA LYS A 172 26.68 17.69 31.10
C LYS A 172 27.88 16.80 31.44
N LYS A 173 28.31 15.93 30.52
CA LYS A 173 29.46 15.05 30.73
C LYS A 173 30.80 15.78 30.64
N LEU A 174 30.87 16.89 29.91
CA LEU A 174 32.05 17.75 29.81
C LEU A 174 32.23 18.69 31.01
N MET A 175 31.22 18.83 31.89
CA MET A 175 31.34 19.61 33.12
C MET A 175 32.18 18.83 34.15
N PRO A 176 33.34 19.35 34.59
CA PRO A 176 34.13 18.71 35.63
C PRO A 176 33.35 18.68 36.94
N THR A 177 33.08 17.48 37.46
CA THR A 177 32.42 17.28 38.76
C THR A 177 33.42 17.02 39.89
N ILE A 178 34.70 16.87 39.56
CA ILE A 178 35.77 16.60 40.51
C ILE A 178 36.46 17.93 40.82
N PRO A 179 36.71 18.26 42.10
CA PRO A 179 37.48 19.44 42.44
C PRO A 179 38.89 19.36 41.83
N PRO A 180 39.42 20.47 41.29
CA PRO A 180 40.71 20.45 40.59
C PRO A 180 41.91 20.15 41.51
N VAL A 181 41.72 20.23 42.83
CA VAL A 181 42.75 19.98 43.84
C VAL A 181 42.10 19.26 45.02
N ASP A 182 42.82 18.31 45.63
CA ASP A 182 42.42 17.58 46.84
C ASP A 182 42.58 18.47 48.09
N ALA A 183 41.87 19.61 48.10
CA ALA A 183 41.88 20.56 49.20
C ALA A 183 40.49 20.59 49.84
N ALA A 184 40.44 20.38 51.16
CA ALA A 184 39.24 20.67 51.94
C ALA A 184 38.85 22.14 51.70
N TYR A 185 37.56 22.37 51.44
CA TYR A 185 36.94 23.67 51.23
C TYR A 185 37.73 24.82 51.87
N SER A 186 38.28 25.72 51.06
CA SER A 186 38.98 26.92 51.55
C SER A 186 37.94 27.84 52.20
N ALA A 187 37.59 27.53 53.45
CA ALA A 187 36.85 28.43 54.29
C ALA A 187 37.72 29.67 54.48
N SER A 188 37.10 30.85 54.31
CA SER A 188 37.75 32.15 54.51
C SER A 188 38.68 32.11 55.74
N SER A 189 39.90 32.63 55.60
CA SER A 189 40.84 32.75 56.72
C SER A 189 40.38 33.71 57.81
N TYR A 190 39.24 34.38 57.60
CA TYR A 190 38.66 35.35 58.52
C TYR A 190 38.00 34.69 59.73
N GLY A 191 38.20 35.28 60.91
CA GLY A 191 37.55 34.90 62.15
C GLY A 191 38.50 34.66 63.32
N TRP A 192 37.93 34.35 64.48
CA TRP A 192 38.68 34.08 65.71
C TRP A 192 39.36 32.71 65.67
N ARG A 193 40.69 32.70 65.81
CA ARG A 193 41.51 31.47 65.85
C ARG A 193 42.60 31.57 66.90
N ILE A 194 43.13 30.43 67.32
CA ILE A 194 44.21 30.34 68.30
C ILE A 194 45.53 30.54 67.55
N ASP A 195 46.29 31.58 67.91
CA ASP A 195 47.58 31.89 67.31
C ASP A 195 48.64 30.85 67.76
N PRO A 196 49.34 30.21 66.80
CA PRO A 196 50.28 29.13 67.10
C PRO A 196 51.54 29.58 67.87
N PHE A 197 51.82 30.87 67.98
CA PHE A 197 53.00 31.39 68.68
C PHE A 197 52.72 31.76 70.14
N ASN A 198 51.50 32.21 70.46
CA ASN A 198 51.14 32.67 71.81
C ASN A 198 49.99 31.88 72.44
N GLY A 199 49.30 31.01 71.69
CA GLY A 199 48.18 30.21 72.17
C GLY A 199 46.92 31.03 72.52
N MET A 200 46.87 32.30 72.13
CA MET A 200 45.75 33.20 72.42
C MET A 200 44.78 33.28 71.24
N LEU A 201 43.52 33.60 71.54
CA LEU A 201 42.49 33.87 70.52
C LEU A 201 42.79 35.21 69.84
N ALA A 202 43.15 35.17 68.56
CA ALA A 202 43.34 36.33 67.71
C ALA A 202 42.26 36.35 66.61
N MET A 203 41.73 37.53 66.30
CA MET A 203 40.85 37.73 65.15
C MET A 203 41.71 37.88 63.90
N HIS A 204 41.55 36.98 62.93
CA HIS A 204 42.19 37.09 61.63
C HIS A 204 41.25 37.86 60.69
N GLU A 205 41.77 38.95 60.13
CA GLU A 205 41.27 39.69 58.97
C GLU A 205 42.36 39.62 57.86
#